data_AF-G3SFR2-F1
#
_entry.id   AF-G3SFR2-F1
#
_cell.length_a   1.000
_cell.length_b   1.000
_cell.length_c   1.000
_cell.angle_alpha   90.00
_cell.angle_beta   90.00
_cell.angle_gamma   90.00
#
_symmetry.space_group_name_H-M   'P 1'
#
loop_
_entity.id
_entity.type
_entity.pdbx_description
1 polymer ?
#
loop_
_entity_poly.entity_id
_entity_poly.type
_entity_poly.pdbx_seq_one_letter_code
_entity_poly.pdbx_strand_id
1 'polypeptide(L)'
;MRKMTLRAYVDLLRLEDILRRHAFYFKAARSAIEIYLKLYDNPLTNESKQQEINSENLSAKELKKMLSKQRRAQKKAKLEEERKHAERERQQKNQKKKRDEEEEEASGLKEELIPEKLERVENPLEEAVKFLIPLKNLVADNIDTHLLAFEIYFRKGKFLLMLQSVKRAFAINSNNPWLHECLIRFSKSGKYKKGPYLHLCLFILKCLGISGAKMMYFLDKSRQEKAIAIATRLDETIKDKDVKTLIKVSEALLDGSFGNCSSQYEEYRMACHNLLPFTSAFLPAVNEVDSPNVALNHTANYDVLANEI
;
A
#
# COMPACT_ATOMS: atom_id res chain seq x y z
N MET A 1 -25.68 -38.29 -2.75
CA MET A 1 -26.31 -37.67 -3.94
C MET A 1 -27.81 -37.99 -4.02
N ARG A 2 -28.64 -37.36 -3.18
CA ARG A 2 -30.07 -37.72 -3.05
C ARG A 2 -30.97 -37.10 -4.15
N LYS A 3 -30.64 -35.88 -4.60
CA LYS A 3 -31.43 -35.15 -5.61
C LYS A 3 -30.86 -35.19 -7.03
N MET A 4 -29.74 -35.88 -7.24
CA MET A 4 -29.04 -36.00 -8.53
C MET A 4 -28.76 -34.68 -9.29
N THR A 5 -28.73 -33.54 -8.60
CA THR A 5 -28.35 -32.23 -9.16
C THR A 5 -26.83 -32.10 -9.27
N LEU A 6 -26.20 -33.02 -9.99
CA LEU A 6 -24.74 -33.16 -10.12
C LEU A 6 -24.07 -31.89 -10.64
N ARG A 7 -24.66 -31.23 -11.65
CA ARG A 7 -24.10 -30.00 -12.25
C ARG A 7 -24.02 -28.87 -11.22
N ALA A 8 -25.15 -28.55 -10.59
CA ALA A 8 -25.21 -27.51 -9.55
C ALA A 8 -24.31 -27.83 -8.33
N TYR A 9 -24.16 -29.11 -7.98
CA TYR A 9 -23.25 -29.52 -6.92
C TYR A 9 -21.79 -29.26 -7.28
N VAL A 10 -21.37 -29.64 -8.49
CA VAL A 10 -20.00 -29.36 -8.98
C VAL A 10 -19.76 -27.85 -9.11
N ASP A 11 -20.75 -27.08 -9.55
CA ASP A 11 -20.64 -25.63 -9.64
C ASP A 11 -20.53 -24.97 -8.25
N LEU A 12 -21.24 -25.49 -7.24
CA LEU A 12 -21.10 -25.05 -5.86
C LEU A 12 -19.69 -25.32 -5.31
N LEU A 13 -19.13 -26.51 -5.56
CA LEU A 13 -17.77 -26.84 -5.13
C LEU A 13 -16.74 -25.92 -5.79
N ARG A 14 -16.89 -25.68 -7.11
CA ARG A 14 -16.02 -24.73 -7.83
C ARG A 14 -16.14 -23.31 -7.31
N LEU A 15 -17.35 -22.89 -6.92
CA LEU A 15 -17.59 -21.59 -6.31
C LEU A 15 -16.92 -21.49 -4.93
N GLU A 16 -16.99 -22.55 -4.13
CA GLU A 16 -16.38 -22.59 -2.80
C GLU A 16 -14.86 -22.41 -2.85
N ASP A 17 -14.20 -23.03 -3.84
CA ASP A 17 -12.75 -22.88 -4.09
C ASP A 17 -12.33 -21.43 -4.34
N ILE A 18 -13.21 -20.61 -4.96
CA ILE A 18 -12.94 -19.21 -5.33
C ILE A 18 -13.72 -18.20 -4.49
N LEU A 19 -14.40 -18.61 -3.41
CA LEU A 19 -15.35 -17.77 -2.68
C LEU A 19 -14.72 -16.44 -2.22
N ARG A 20 -13.45 -16.47 -1.78
CA ARG A 20 -12.71 -15.30 -1.31
C ARG A 20 -12.12 -14.42 -2.42
N ARG A 21 -12.35 -14.76 -3.70
CA ARG A 21 -12.04 -13.90 -4.85
C ARG A 21 -13.04 -12.74 -4.99
N HIS A 22 -14.24 -12.87 -4.39
CA HIS A 22 -15.30 -11.89 -4.53
C HIS A 22 -14.90 -10.50 -3.98
N ALA A 23 -15.37 -9.43 -4.62
CA ALA A 23 -15.03 -8.05 -4.30
C ALA A 23 -15.36 -7.66 -2.84
N PHE A 24 -16.40 -8.25 -2.24
CA PHE A 24 -16.74 -8.04 -0.82
C PHE A 24 -15.62 -8.50 0.11
N TYR A 25 -15.03 -9.67 -0.15
CA TYR A 25 -13.92 -10.17 0.66
C TYR A 25 -12.70 -9.26 0.50
N PHE A 26 -12.39 -8.85 -0.74
CA PHE A 26 -11.30 -7.93 -1.01
C PHE A 26 -11.45 -6.59 -0.27
N LYS A 27 -12.65 -5.99 -0.32
CA LYS A 27 -12.94 -4.72 0.38
C LYS A 27 -12.78 -4.87 1.90
N ALA A 28 -13.33 -5.93 2.48
CA ALA A 28 -13.22 -6.19 3.91
C ALA A 28 -11.76 -6.45 4.34
N ALA A 29 -11.04 -7.28 3.59
CA ALA A 29 -9.64 -7.61 3.86
C ALA A 29 -8.73 -6.39 3.74
N ARG A 30 -8.94 -5.53 2.74
CA ARG A 30 -8.21 -4.28 2.59
C ARG A 30 -8.40 -3.37 3.80
N SER A 31 -9.66 -3.08 4.17
CA SER A 31 -9.95 -2.26 5.36
C SER A 31 -9.34 -2.85 6.63
N ALA A 32 -9.43 -4.18 6.82
CA ALA A 32 -8.86 -4.85 7.98
C ALA A 32 -7.33 -4.70 8.03
N ILE A 33 -6.64 -4.95 6.91
CA ILE A 33 -5.18 -4.80 6.82
C ILE A 33 -4.77 -3.35 7.14
N GLU A 34 -5.45 -2.35 6.56
CA GLU A 34 -5.16 -0.94 6.83
C GLU A 34 -5.32 -0.58 8.31
N ILE A 35 -6.34 -1.12 8.99
CA ILE A 35 -6.54 -0.93 10.44
C ILE A 35 -5.39 -1.58 11.23
N TYR A 36 -5.02 -2.83 10.93
CA TYR A 36 -3.93 -3.51 11.63
C TYR A 36 -2.57 -2.84 11.42
N LEU A 37 -2.33 -2.28 10.22
CA LEU A 37 -1.12 -1.49 9.96
C LEU A 37 -1.11 -0.21 10.82
N LYS A 38 -2.24 0.50 10.91
CA LYS A 38 -2.37 1.69 11.77
C LYS A 38 -2.21 1.36 13.26
N LEU A 39 -2.76 0.24 13.72
CA LEU A 39 -2.60 -0.23 15.10
C LEU A 39 -1.14 -0.58 15.43
N TYR A 40 -0.40 -1.10 14.45
CA TYR A 40 1.03 -1.37 14.61
C TYR A 40 1.86 -0.07 14.68
N ASP A 41 1.56 0.90 13.83
CA ASP A 41 2.28 2.18 13.80
C ASP A 41 1.97 3.04 15.04
N ASN A 42 0.72 3.03 15.49
CA ASN A 42 0.23 3.74 16.67
C ASN A 42 -0.33 2.72 17.66
N PRO A 43 0.51 2.07 18.49
CA PRO A 43 0.00 1.19 19.54
C PRO A 43 -0.89 2.03 20.46
N LEU A 44 -2.06 1.51 20.81
CA LEU A 44 -3.00 2.18 21.72
C LEU A 44 -2.35 2.30 23.11
N THR A 45 -1.60 3.38 23.35
CA THR A 45 -1.10 3.71 24.67
C THR A 45 -2.32 3.95 25.56
N ASN A 46 -2.40 3.27 26.70
CA ASN A 46 -3.50 3.37 27.66
C ASN A 46 -3.72 4.78 28.26
N GLU A 47 -2.97 5.79 27.83
CA GLU A 47 -2.97 7.15 28.40
C GLU A 47 -4.21 7.96 28.02
N SER A 48 -4.83 7.71 26.86
CA SER A 48 -5.96 8.52 26.41
C SER A 48 -7.24 8.33 27.24
N LYS A 49 -7.34 7.27 28.06
CA LYS A 49 -8.45 7.08 29.02
C LYS A 49 -8.06 7.39 30.47
N GLN A 50 -6.77 7.55 30.78
CA GLN A 50 -6.29 7.81 32.14
C GLN A 50 -6.16 9.32 32.46
N GLN A 51 -6.14 10.19 31.46
CA GLN A 51 -6.00 11.64 31.67
C GLN A 51 -7.33 12.35 32.02
N GLU A 52 -8.49 11.82 31.63
CA GLU A 52 -9.79 12.44 31.95
C GLU A 52 -10.32 12.14 33.36
N ILE A 53 -9.81 11.11 34.05
CA ILE A 53 -10.29 10.71 35.39
C ILE A 53 -9.42 11.30 36.52
N ASN A 54 -8.22 11.80 36.20
CA ASN A 54 -7.24 12.23 37.19
C ASN A 54 -7.16 13.76 37.40
N SER A 55 -8.13 14.53 36.90
CA SER A 55 -8.12 16.01 37.02
C SER A 55 -8.96 16.56 38.18
N GLU A 56 -9.70 15.74 38.94
CA GLU A 56 -10.49 16.27 40.05
C GLU A 56 -10.38 15.45 41.34
N ASN A 57 -9.83 16.14 42.35
CA ASN A 57 -9.84 15.86 43.78
C ASN A 57 -8.86 14.80 44.31
N LEU A 58 -7.91 15.24 45.16
CA LEU A 58 -8.04 15.15 46.63
C LEU A 58 -6.82 15.73 47.37
N SER A 59 -7.09 16.43 48.47
CA SER A 59 -6.14 17.08 49.37
C SER A 59 -5.31 16.07 50.20
N ALA A 60 -4.10 16.47 50.60
CA ALA A 60 -3.06 15.66 51.25
C ALA A 60 -3.48 14.87 52.51
N LYS A 61 -4.61 15.22 53.14
CA LYS A 61 -5.12 14.55 54.36
C LYS A 61 -5.97 13.30 54.07
N GLU A 62 -6.50 13.16 52.85
CA GLU A 62 -7.29 12.00 52.43
C GLU A 62 -6.44 10.91 51.78
N LEU A 63 -5.33 11.27 51.14
CA LEU A 63 -4.37 10.35 50.51
C LEU A 63 -3.82 9.29 51.49
N LYS A 64 -3.50 9.64 52.73
CA LYS A 64 -2.94 8.68 53.71
C LYS A 64 -3.99 7.68 54.22
N LYS A 65 -5.26 8.10 54.31
CA LYS A 65 -6.39 7.26 54.72
C LYS A 65 -6.81 6.34 53.56
N MET A 66 -6.77 6.85 52.33
CA MET A 66 -7.06 6.08 51.13
C MET A 66 -5.96 5.06 50.82
N LEU A 67 -4.68 5.40 50.93
CA LEU A 67 -3.55 4.47 50.72
C LEU A 67 -3.55 3.32 51.72
N SER A 68 -3.93 3.56 52.99
CA SER A 68 -4.06 2.51 54.00
C SER A 68 -5.23 1.56 53.69
N LYS A 69 -6.37 2.12 53.23
CA LYS A 69 -7.55 1.36 52.80
C LYS A 69 -7.28 0.59 51.49
N GLN A 70 -6.56 1.19 50.56
CA GLN A 70 -6.16 0.63 49.27
C GLN A 70 -5.12 -0.48 49.42
N ARG A 71 -4.13 -0.34 50.32
CA ARG A 71 -3.18 -1.43 50.64
C ARG A 71 -3.86 -2.65 51.28
N ARG A 72 -4.85 -2.43 52.15
CA ARG A 72 -5.65 -3.53 52.74
C ARG A 72 -6.55 -4.20 51.69
N ALA A 73 -7.16 -3.42 50.80
CA ALA A 73 -7.97 -3.95 49.71
C ALA A 73 -7.12 -4.71 48.68
N GLN A 74 -5.96 -4.18 48.29
CA GLN A 74 -5.01 -4.84 47.37
C GLN A 74 -4.43 -6.12 47.96
N LYS A 75 -4.08 -6.15 49.26
CA LYS A 75 -3.58 -7.37 49.90
C LYS A 75 -4.67 -8.46 49.98
N LYS A 76 -5.93 -8.07 50.18
CA LYS A 76 -7.08 -9.00 50.19
C LYS A 76 -7.42 -9.50 48.78
N ALA A 77 -7.37 -8.62 47.78
CA ALA A 77 -7.58 -8.97 46.38
C ALA A 77 -6.49 -9.90 45.84
N LYS A 78 -5.20 -9.63 46.12
CA LYS A 78 -4.09 -10.52 45.75
C LYS A 78 -4.20 -11.91 46.37
N LEU A 79 -4.61 -11.99 47.64
CA LEU A 79 -4.81 -13.29 48.31
C LEU A 79 -5.99 -14.07 47.72
N GLU A 80 -7.02 -13.38 47.25
CA GLU A 80 -8.18 -14.00 46.58
C GLU A 80 -7.86 -14.41 45.14
N GLU A 81 -7.06 -13.62 44.43
CA GLU A 81 -6.54 -13.94 43.09
C GLU A 81 -5.55 -15.10 43.13
N GLU A 82 -4.66 -15.18 44.12
CA GLU A 82 -3.77 -16.35 44.33
C GLU A 82 -4.57 -17.61 44.66
N ARG A 83 -5.64 -17.50 45.46
CA ARG A 83 -6.56 -18.63 45.72
C ARG A 83 -7.29 -19.07 44.45
N LYS A 84 -7.81 -18.13 43.66
CA LYS A 84 -8.47 -18.40 42.38
C LYS A 84 -7.49 -18.96 41.33
N HIS A 85 -6.24 -18.51 41.32
CA HIS A 85 -5.18 -19.04 40.44
C HIS A 85 -4.78 -20.47 40.83
N ALA A 86 -4.60 -20.74 42.13
CA ALA A 86 -4.33 -22.08 42.64
C ALA A 86 -5.49 -23.07 42.38
N GLU A 87 -6.74 -22.59 42.45
CA GLU A 87 -7.93 -23.39 42.12
C GLU A 87 -8.06 -23.64 40.61
N ARG A 88 -7.75 -22.64 39.77
CA ARG A 88 -7.69 -22.79 38.30
C ARG A 88 -6.55 -23.70 37.85
N GLU A 89 -5.38 -23.67 38.48
CA GLU A 89 -4.30 -24.62 38.19
C GLU A 89 -4.69 -26.07 38.54
N ARG A 90 -5.42 -26.27 39.64
CA ARG A 90 -5.98 -27.59 40.00
C ARG A 90 -7.03 -28.05 38.99
N GLN A 91 -7.88 -27.15 38.50
CA GLN A 91 -8.88 -27.47 37.47
C GLN A 91 -8.26 -27.70 36.08
N GLN A 92 -7.21 -26.96 35.69
CA GLN A 92 -6.49 -27.16 34.43
C GLN A 92 -5.75 -28.49 34.37
N LYS A 93 -5.19 -28.97 35.49
CA LYS A 93 -4.60 -30.33 35.55
C LYS A 93 -5.63 -31.44 35.36
N ASN A 94 -6.89 -31.22 35.77
CA ASN A 94 -7.98 -32.16 35.53
C ASN A 94 -8.56 -32.06 34.09
N GLN A 95 -8.55 -30.87 33.46
CA GLN A 95 -9.03 -30.71 32.08
C GLN A 95 -8.01 -31.13 31.01
N LYS A 96 -6.70 -31.11 31.31
CA LYS A 96 -5.65 -31.55 30.37
C LYS A 96 -5.68 -33.06 30.09
N LYS A 97 -6.41 -33.86 30.88
CA LYS A 97 -6.71 -35.27 30.59
C LYS A 97 -7.95 -35.49 29.71
N LYS A 98 -8.70 -34.42 29.38
CA LYS A 98 -9.95 -34.46 28.59
C LYS A 98 -9.89 -33.68 27.26
N ARG A 99 -8.84 -32.87 27.02
CA ARG A 99 -8.79 -31.95 25.86
C ARG A 99 -8.15 -32.51 24.59
N ASP A 100 -7.52 -33.67 24.63
CA ASP A 100 -6.89 -34.24 23.43
C ASP A 100 -7.92 -34.83 22.43
N GLU A 101 -9.21 -34.87 22.76
CA GLU A 101 -10.27 -35.43 21.90
C GLU A 101 -11.21 -34.37 21.28
N GLU A 102 -11.21 -33.11 21.73
CA GLU A 102 -12.21 -32.09 21.30
C GLU A 102 -11.64 -30.99 20.37
N GLU A 103 -10.34 -31.02 20.05
CA GLU A 103 -9.68 -29.93 19.29
C GLU A 103 -9.98 -29.94 17.77
N GLU A 104 -10.64 -30.98 17.24
CA GLU A 104 -11.07 -31.01 15.83
C GLU A 104 -12.46 -30.42 15.56
N GLU A 105 -13.31 -30.19 16.58
CA GLU A 105 -14.73 -29.83 16.39
C GLU A 105 -15.07 -28.37 16.74
N ALA A 106 -14.08 -27.53 17.07
CA ALA A 106 -14.28 -26.16 17.54
C ALA A 106 -14.06 -25.06 16.48
N SER A 107 -14.07 -25.37 15.18
CA SER A 107 -13.99 -24.34 14.13
C SER A 107 -15.30 -23.53 13.95
N GLY A 108 -16.37 -23.86 14.69
CA GLY A 108 -17.72 -23.32 14.48
C GLY A 108 -18.23 -22.31 15.51
N LEU A 109 -17.55 -22.09 16.64
CA LEU A 109 -17.99 -21.08 17.61
C LEU A 109 -17.37 -19.74 17.22
N LYS A 110 -18.18 -18.88 16.61
CA LYS A 110 -17.88 -17.46 16.43
C LYS A 110 -17.52 -16.89 17.80
N GLU A 111 -16.23 -16.81 18.08
CA GLU A 111 -15.68 -16.01 19.16
C GLU A 111 -16.28 -14.62 18.98
N GLU A 112 -17.10 -14.17 19.93
CA GLU A 112 -17.83 -12.92 19.80
C GLU A 112 -16.82 -11.81 19.50
N LEU A 113 -16.99 -11.20 18.33
CA LEU A 113 -16.10 -10.16 17.82
C LEU A 113 -16.30 -8.91 18.67
N ILE A 114 -15.62 -8.87 19.81
CA ILE A 114 -15.60 -7.73 20.72
C ILE A 114 -14.56 -6.74 20.18
N PRO A 115 -14.95 -5.51 19.82
CA PRO A 115 -14.02 -4.51 19.29
C PRO A 115 -12.80 -4.27 20.18
N GLU A 116 -13.01 -4.23 21.51
CA GLU A 116 -11.93 -4.00 22.48
C GLU A 116 -10.89 -5.13 22.54
N LYS A 117 -11.29 -6.37 22.23
CA LYS A 117 -10.35 -7.51 22.14
C LYS A 117 -9.56 -7.49 20.84
N LEU A 118 -10.20 -7.05 19.75
CA LEU A 118 -9.58 -6.90 18.43
C LEU A 118 -8.62 -5.69 18.38
N GLU A 119 -8.85 -4.68 19.22
CA GLU A 119 -7.96 -3.54 19.39
C GLU A 119 -6.69 -3.87 20.19
N ARG A 120 -6.76 -4.84 21.12
CA ARG A 120 -5.63 -5.27 21.97
C ARG A 120 -4.97 -6.56 21.48
N VAL A 121 -4.89 -6.74 20.18
CA VAL A 121 -4.22 -7.91 19.58
C VAL A 121 -2.72 -7.83 19.84
N GLU A 122 -2.14 -8.93 20.35
CA GLU A 122 -0.71 -9.04 20.69
C GLU A 122 0.21 -8.81 19.48
N ASN A 123 -0.18 -9.33 18.31
CA ASN A 123 0.59 -9.22 17.07
C ASN A 123 -0.29 -8.79 15.87
N PRO A 124 -0.59 -7.48 15.72
CA PRO A 124 -1.46 -6.96 14.64
C PRO A 124 -1.02 -7.37 13.23
N LEU A 125 0.30 -7.47 13.02
CA LEU A 125 0.87 -7.86 11.72
C LEU A 125 0.60 -9.32 11.34
N GLU A 126 0.39 -10.21 12.30
CA GLU A 126 0.09 -11.62 12.00
C GLU A 126 -1.36 -11.80 11.59
N GLU A 127 -2.28 -11.09 12.27
CA GLU A 127 -3.68 -11.03 11.85
C GLU A 127 -3.82 -10.44 10.44
N ALA A 128 -3.08 -9.36 10.13
CA ALA A 128 -3.05 -8.81 8.77
C ALA A 128 -2.58 -9.84 7.71
N VAL A 129 -1.64 -10.73 8.06
CA VAL A 129 -1.18 -11.80 7.16
C VAL A 129 -2.28 -12.83 6.92
N LYS A 130 -3.13 -13.15 7.91
CA LYS A 130 -4.25 -14.08 7.73
C LYS A 130 -5.23 -13.58 6.67
N PHE A 131 -5.53 -12.27 6.64
CA PHE A 131 -6.34 -11.66 5.59
C PHE A 131 -5.63 -11.59 4.23
N LEU A 132 -4.30 -11.46 4.23
CA LEU A 132 -3.51 -11.40 3.01
C LEU A 132 -3.38 -12.76 2.28
N ILE A 133 -3.32 -13.88 3.00
CA ILE A 133 -3.08 -15.21 2.40
C ILE A 133 -4.14 -15.56 1.33
N PRO A 134 -5.46 -15.45 1.59
CA PRO A 134 -6.46 -15.74 0.56
C PRO A 134 -6.37 -14.80 -0.64
N LEU A 135 -6.04 -13.52 -0.42
CA LEU A 135 -5.86 -12.56 -1.50
C LEU A 135 -4.67 -12.93 -2.38
N LYS A 136 -3.55 -13.36 -1.81
CA LYS A 136 -2.37 -13.79 -2.57
C LYS A 136 -2.62 -15.04 -3.43
N ASN A 137 -3.48 -15.94 -2.97
CA ASN A 137 -3.76 -17.19 -3.68
C ASN A 137 -4.82 -17.03 -4.78
N LEU A 138 -5.87 -16.25 -4.52
CA LEU A 138 -7.03 -16.12 -5.42
C LEU A 138 -7.06 -14.83 -6.23
N VAL A 139 -6.39 -13.78 -5.75
CA VAL A 139 -6.41 -12.41 -6.30
C VAL A 139 -4.97 -11.93 -6.54
N ALA A 140 -4.16 -12.79 -7.18
CA ALA A 140 -2.80 -12.47 -7.58
C ALA A 140 -2.73 -11.46 -8.75
N ASP A 141 -3.84 -11.28 -9.48
CA ASP A 141 -3.91 -10.40 -10.64
C ASP A 141 -4.06 -8.92 -10.26
N ASN A 142 -4.46 -8.62 -9.03
CA ASN A 142 -4.63 -7.24 -8.56
C ASN A 142 -3.32 -6.70 -7.97
N ILE A 143 -2.91 -5.52 -8.41
CA ILE A 143 -1.72 -4.83 -7.91
C ILE A 143 -1.83 -4.53 -6.40
N ASP A 144 -3.00 -4.13 -5.93
CA ASP A 144 -3.25 -3.76 -4.54
C ASP A 144 -2.91 -4.88 -3.56
N THR A 145 -3.16 -6.15 -3.93
CA THR A 145 -2.80 -7.33 -3.12
C THR A 145 -1.30 -7.35 -2.83
N HIS A 146 -0.48 -7.09 -3.84
CA HIS A 146 0.97 -7.11 -3.71
C HIS A 146 1.49 -5.85 -2.99
N LEU A 147 0.83 -4.70 -3.17
CA LEU A 147 1.18 -3.47 -2.44
C LEU A 147 0.86 -3.58 -0.94
N LEU A 148 -0.30 -4.11 -0.58
CA LEU A 148 -0.64 -4.44 0.80
C LEU A 148 0.33 -5.46 1.40
N ALA A 149 0.73 -6.48 0.62
CA ALA A 149 1.76 -7.43 1.03
C ALA A 149 3.10 -6.74 1.32
N PHE A 150 3.50 -5.78 0.49
CA PHE A 150 4.72 -4.99 0.71
C PHE A 150 4.65 -4.22 2.04
N GLU A 151 3.55 -3.51 2.32
CA GLU A 151 3.39 -2.71 3.55
C GLU A 151 3.48 -3.56 4.82
N ILE A 152 2.91 -4.77 4.80
CA ILE A 152 3.01 -5.73 5.90
C ILE A 152 4.46 -6.23 6.04
N TYR A 153 5.10 -6.68 4.94
CA TYR A 153 6.46 -7.22 5.00
C TYR A 153 7.53 -6.17 5.29
N PHE A 154 7.26 -4.90 4.97
CA PHE A 154 8.08 -3.75 5.32
C PHE A 154 8.18 -3.59 6.84
N ARG A 155 7.04 -3.62 7.53
CA ARG A 155 7.00 -3.57 9.00
C ARG A 155 7.58 -4.83 9.65
N LYS A 156 7.34 -6.01 9.07
CA LYS A 156 7.95 -7.28 9.54
C LYS A 156 9.46 -7.39 9.24
N GLY A 157 10.04 -6.50 8.44
CA GLY A 157 11.46 -6.55 8.04
C GLY A 157 11.84 -7.74 7.15
N LYS A 158 10.89 -8.34 6.42
CA LYS A 158 11.15 -9.51 5.54
C LYS A 158 11.49 -9.08 4.11
N PHE A 159 12.77 -8.82 3.83
CA PHE A 159 13.24 -8.23 2.57
C PHE A 159 12.96 -9.04 1.30
N LEU A 160 13.16 -10.36 1.33
CA LEU A 160 12.93 -11.19 0.15
C LEU A 160 11.45 -11.17 -0.28
N LEU A 161 10.55 -11.17 0.70
CA LEU A 161 9.12 -11.11 0.45
C LEU A 161 8.68 -9.72 -0.03
N MET A 162 9.32 -8.64 0.46
CA MET A 162 9.11 -7.29 -0.08
C MET A 162 9.47 -7.22 -1.56
N LEU A 163 10.66 -7.71 -1.93
CA LEU A 163 11.11 -7.70 -3.32
C LEU A 163 10.21 -8.58 -4.21
N GLN A 164 9.78 -9.75 -3.71
CA GLN A 164 8.83 -10.62 -4.41
C GLN A 164 7.52 -9.89 -4.69
N SER A 165 6.96 -9.20 -3.69
CA SER A 165 5.73 -8.41 -3.85
C SER A 165 5.90 -7.30 -4.88
N VAL A 166 6.99 -6.54 -4.81
CA VAL A 166 7.29 -5.47 -5.77
C VAL A 166 7.47 -6.01 -7.19
N LYS A 167 8.17 -7.13 -7.36
CA LYS A 167 8.34 -7.77 -8.68
C LYS A 167 6.99 -8.20 -9.29
N ARG A 168 6.09 -8.76 -8.47
CA ARG A 168 4.75 -9.17 -8.90
C ARG A 168 3.86 -7.97 -9.22
N ALA A 169 3.89 -6.93 -8.38
CA ALA A 169 3.18 -5.68 -8.62
C ALA A 169 3.65 -5.00 -9.92
N PHE A 170 4.97 -4.98 -10.16
CA PHE A 170 5.56 -4.44 -11.38
C PHE A 170 5.14 -5.20 -12.65
N ALA A 171 5.03 -6.54 -12.57
CA ALA A 171 4.55 -7.34 -13.69
C ALA A 171 3.09 -7.05 -14.07
N ILE A 172 2.28 -6.51 -13.14
CA ILE A 172 0.88 -6.17 -13.37
C ILE A 172 0.75 -4.72 -13.88
N ASN A 173 1.29 -3.75 -13.15
CA ASN A 173 1.21 -2.34 -13.54
C ASN A 173 2.43 -1.55 -13.04
N SER A 174 3.33 -1.25 -13.98
CA SER A 174 4.57 -0.50 -13.78
C SER A 174 4.38 0.99 -13.45
N ASN A 175 3.22 1.58 -13.81
CA ASN A 175 2.97 3.02 -13.74
C ASN A 175 2.15 3.44 -12.50
N ASN A 176 1.99 2.55 -11.53
CA ASN A 176 1.20 2.84 -10.34
C ASN A 176 1.97 3.73 -9.34
N PRO A 177 1.40 4.88 -8.90
CA PRO A 177 2.04 5.79 -7.93
C PRO A 177 2.46 5.11 -6.62
N TRP A 178 1.61 4.21 -6.11
CA TRP A 178 1.87 3.52 -4.84
C TRP A 178 3.00 2.49 -4.99
N LEU A 179 3.11 1.82 -6.15
CA LEU A 179 4.27 0.96 -6.46
C LEU A 179 5.58 1.75 -6.46
N HIS A 180 5.57 2.94 -7.07
CA HIS A 180 6.73 3.82 -7.03
C HIS A 180 7.09 4.15 -5.58
N GLU A 181 6.13 4.53 -4.75
CA GLU A 181 6.36 4.78 -3.32
C GLU A 181 6.98 3.59 -2.58
N CYS A 182 6.46 2.38 -2.79
CA CYS A 182 7.02 1.15 -2.21
C CYS A 182 8.48 0.93 -2.63
N LEU A 183 8.81 1.13 -3.90
CA LEU A 183 10.19 1.03 -4.41
C LEU A 183 11.14 2.03 -3.74
N ILE A 184 10.68 3.26 -3.51
CA ILE A 184 11.45 4.31 -2.84
C ILE A 184 11.77 3.90 -1.40
N ARG A 185 10.72 3.49 -0.66
CA ARG A 185 10.84 3.04 0.73
C ARG A 185 11.77 1.82 0.82
N PHE A 186 11.66 0.88 -0.12
CA PHE A 186 12.55 -0.28 -0.22
C PHE A 186 14.00 0.14 -0.45
N SER A 187 14.27 1.04 -1.40
CA SER A 187 15.62 1.52 -1.70
C SER A 187 16.24 2.34 -0.56
N LYS A 188 15.44 3.09 0.20
CA LYS A 188 15.89 3.84 1.39
C LYS A 188 16.20 2.94 2.57
N SER A 189 15.62 1.75 2.65
CA SER A 189 15.87 0.77 3.70
C SER A 189 17.29 0.20 3.55
N GLY A 190 18.28 0.99 3.99
CA GLY A 190 19.71 0.87 3.66
C GLY A 190 20.46 -0.33 4.25
N LYS A 191 19.76 -1.40 4.64
CA LYS A 191 20.38 -2.58 5.26
C LYS A 191 21.18 -3.45 4.28
N TYR A 192 21.00 -3.31 2.97
CA TYR A 192 21.77 -4.07 1.96
C TYR A 192 22.12 -3.21 0.74
N LYS A 193 23.21 -2.43 0.84
CA LYS A 193 23.81 -1.72 -0.31
C LYS A 193 24.71 -2.63 -1.20
N LYS A 194 24.93 -3.89 -0.82
CA LYS A 194 25.80 -4.83 -1.55
C LYS A 194 25.13 -6.20 -1.68
N GLY A 195 24.37 -6.38 -2.74
CA GLY A 195 23.81 -7.68 -3.12
C GLY A 195 23.20 -7.61 -4.53
N PRO A 196 23.05 -8.76 -5.23
CA PRO A 196 22.48 -8.81 -6.58
C PRO A 196 21.05 -8.24 -6.64
N TYR A 197 20.37 -8.17 -5.50
CA TYR A 197 19.03 -7.62 -5.32
C TYR A 197 18.95 -6.10 -5.46
N LEU A 198 20.01 -5.35 -5.11
CA LEU A 198 20.05 -3.91 -5.34
C LEU A 198 20.17 -3.62 -6.85
N HIS A 199 20.95 -4.43 -7.56
CA HIS A 199 21.06 -4.32 -9.01
C HIS A 199 19.73 -4.63 -9.69
N LEU A 200 18.97 -5.63 -9.21
CA LEU A 200 17.63 -5.90 -9.70
C LEU A 200 16.65 -4.77 -9.36
N CYS A 201 16.73 -4.15 -8.18
CA CYS A 201 15.91 -2.99 -7.82
C CYS A 201 16.26 -1.76 -8.67
N LEU A 202 17.55 -1.48 -8.89
CA LEU A 202 18.04 -0.45 -9.80
C LEU A 202 17.63 -0.73 -11.26
N PHE A 203 17.63 -2.00 -11.67
CA PHE A 203 17.16 -2.41 -12.99
C PHE A 203 15.65 -2.19 -13.12
N ILE A 204 14.86 -2.56 -12.11
CA ILE A 204 13.42 -2.26 -12.07
C ILE A 204 13.24 -0.73 -12.11
N LEU A 205 13.90 0.06 -11.25
CA LEU A 205 13.86 1.53 -11.29
C LEU A 205 14.20 2.09 -12.68
N LYS A 206 15.18 1.50 -13.40
CA LYS A 206 15.53 1.89 -14.77
C LYS A 206 14.41 1.59 -15.77
N CYS A 207 13.60 0.55 -15.53
CA CYS A 207 12.43 0.22 -16.33
C CYS A 207 11.19 1.08 -16.05
N LEU A 208 11.14 1.85 -14.94
CA LEU A 208 9.99 2.70 -14.57
C LEU A 208 9.99 4.11 -15.22
N GLY A 209 10.77 4.33 -16.28
CA GLY A 209 10.76 5.59 -17.06
C GLY A 209 11.00 6.84 -16.20
N ILE A 210 10.12 7.85 -16.32
CA ILE A 210 10.22 9.16 -15.65
C ILE A 210 10.24 9.05 -14.13
N SER A 211 9.36 8.24 -13.55
CA SER A 211 9.26 8.12 -12.10
C SER A 211 10.53 7.50 -11.52
N GLY A 212 11.14 6.55 -12.25
CA GLY A 212 12.43 5.98 -11.91
C GLY A 212 13.56 7.01 -12.00
N ALA A 213 13.54 7.84 -13.04
CA ALA A 213 14.47 8.95 -13.20
C ALA A 213 14.33 10.01 -12.08
N LYS A 214 13.11 10.49 -11.79
CA LYS A 214 12.86 11.44 -10.69
C LYS A 214 13.41 10.89 -9.37
N MET A 215 13.21 9.59 -9.15
CA MET A 215 13.72 8.92 -7.97
C MET A 215 15.24 8.82 -7.92
N MET A 216 15.89 8.56 -9.06
CA MET A 216 17.34 8.51 -9.15
C MET A 216 17.98 9.84 -8.74
N TYR A 217 17.43 10.96 -9.17
CA TYR A 217 17.88 12.29 -8.75
C TYR A 217 17.54 12.58 -7.28
N PHE A 218 16.36 12.20 -6.81
CA PHE A 218 15.97 12.40 -5.41
C PHE A 218 16.86 11.64 -4.42
N LEU A 219 17.27 10.41 -4.76
CA LEU A 219 18.18 9.61 -3.93
C LEU A 219 19.63 10.09 -4.02
N ASP A 220 20.06 10.60 -5.18
CA ASP A 220 21.42 11.04 -5.43
C ASP A 220 21.44 12.23 -6.41
N LYS A 221 21.55 13.43 -5.86
CA LYS A 221 21.61 14.68 -6.64
C LYS A 221 22.79 14.71 -7.62
N SER A 222 23.88 13.98 -7.34
CA SER A 222 25.06 13.91 -8.24
C SER A 222 24.77 13.17 -9.55
N ARG A 223 23.67 12.41 -9.62
CA ARG A 223 23.30 11.59 -10.79
C ARG A 223 22.27 12.26 -11.70
N GLN A 224 22.12 13.58 -11.61
CA GLN A 224 21.15 14.36 -12.38
C GLN A 224 21.18 14.06 -13.89
N GLU A 225 22.35 14.12 -14.52
CA GLU A 225 22.48 13.86 -15.97
C GLU A 225 22.02 12.46 -16.37
N LYS A 226 22.34 11.45 -15.54
CA LYS A 226 21.92 10.06 -15.79
C LYS A 226 20.41 9.89 -15.62
N ALA A 227 19.81 10.60 -14.67
CA ALA A 227 18.37 10.61 -14.47
C ALA A 227 17.66 11.25 -15.67
N ILE A 228 18.13 12.41 -16.13
CA ILE A 228 17.58 13.10 -17.31
C ILE A 228 17.70 12.21 -18.54
N ALA A 229 18.88 11.61 -18.80
CA ALA A 229 19.07 10.70 -19.93
C ALA A 229 18.14 9.49 -19.90
N ILE A 230 17.76 8.98 -18.72
CA ILE A 230 16.77 7.90 -18.61
C ILE A 230 15.34 8.41 -18.85
N ALA A 231 15.00 9.62 -18.39
CA ALA A 231 13.69 10.24 -18.59
C ALA A 231 13.44 10.63 -20.05
N THR A 232 14.45 11.16 -20.73
CA THR A 232 14.37 11.66 -22.11
C THR A 232 14.61 10.57 -23.16
N ARG A 233 14.85 9.32 -22.76
CA ARG A 233 15.00 8.19 -23.69
C ARG A 233 13.71 7.90 -24.43
N LEU A 234 13.67 8.29 -25.69
CA LEU A 234 12.62 7.99 -26.65
C LEU A 234 12.99 6.70 -27.42
N ASP A 235 12.78 5.52 -26.81
CA ASP A 235 12.95 4.25 -27.53
C ASP A 235 11.78 4.05 -28.53
N GLU A 236 12.10 4.02 -29.84
CA GLU A 236 11.18 3.82 -30.97
C GLU A 236 10.41 2.48 -30.91
N THR A 237 10.87 1.53 -30.09
CA THR A 237 10.30 0.19 -29.96
C THR A 237 9.06 0.13 -29.06
N ILE A 238 8.77 1.18 -28.28
CA ILE A 238 7.59 1.24 -27.40
C ILE A 238 6.50 2.03 -28.12
N LYS A 239 5.78 1.34 -29.02
CA LYS A 239 4.64 1.89 -29.78
C LYS A 239 3.46 2.34 -28.90
N ASP A 240 3.57 2.23 -27.57
CA ASP A 240 2.54 2.58 -26.59
C ASP A 240 2.99 3.68 -25.61
N LYS A 241 3.83 4.64 -26.05
CA LYS A 241 3.97 5.89 -25.28
C LYS A 241 2.73 6.75 -25.52
N ASP A 242 1.75 6.61 -24.64
CA ASP A 242 0.62 7.53 -24.50
C ASP A 242 1.16 8.98 -24.51
N VAL A 243 0.54 9.87 -25.29
CA VAL A 243 0.90 11.30 -25.36
C VAL A 243 0.96 11.88 -23.94
N LYS A 244 0.12 11.38 -23.04
CA LYS A 244 0.13 11.73 -21.61
C LYS A 244 1.46 11.42 -20.90
N THR A 245 2.16 10.36 -21.27
CA THR A 245 3.48 10.04 -20.71
C THR A 245 4.52 11.04 -21.16
N LEU A 246 4.53 11.43 -22.44
CA LEU A 246 5.46 12.43 -22.97
C LEU A 246 5.24 13.80 -22.31
N ILE A 247 3.97 14.19 -22.15
CA ILE A 247 3.59 15.43 -21.44
C ILE A 247 4.06 15.38 -19.98
N LYS A 248 3.92 14.23 -19.31
CA LYS A 248 4.45 14.06 -17.94
C LYS A 248 5.99 14.17 -17.88
N VAL A 249 6.73 13.77 -18.93
CA VAL A 249 8.20 14.00 -18.97
C VAL A 249 8.47 15.49 -19.04
N SER A 250 7.78 16.22 -19.92
CA SER A 250 8.00 17.66 -20.09
C SER A 250 7.60 18.45 -18.86
N GLU A 251 6.46 18.14 -18.24
CA GLU A 251 6.04 18.73 -16.96
C GLU A 251 7.07 18.44 -15.87
N ALA A 252 7.62 17.22 -15.81
CA ALA A 252 8.64 16.85 -14.85
C ALA A 252 9.97 17.61 -15.01
N LEU A 253 10.34 17.94 -16.25
CA LEU A 253 11.53 18.75 -16.54
C LEU A 253 11.29 20.23 -16.19
N LEU A 254 10.04 20.71 -16.29
CA LEU A 254 9.64 22.08 -15.96
C LEU A 254 9.37 22.30 -14.46
N ASP A 255 8.86 21.30 -13.71
CA ASP A 255 8.49 21.47 -12.29
C ASP A 255 9.72 21.62 -11.36
N GLY A 256 10.93 21.38 -11.88
CA GLY A 256 12.17 21.39 -11.10
C GLY A 256 12.48 20.07 -10.39
N SER A 257 11.70 19.00 -10.64
CA SER A 257 11.93 17.64 -10.13
C SER A 257 13.32 17.09 -10.42
N PHE A 258 14.01 17.61 -11.44
CA PHE A 258 15.38 17.23 -11.80
C PHE A 258 16.41 18.34 -11.54
N GLY A 259 16.01 19.49 -10.98
CA GLY A 259 16.86 20.70 -10.87
C GLY A 259 16.81 21.58 -12.12
N ASN A 260 17.84 22.40 -12.35
CA ASN A 260 17.91 23.30 -13.51
C ASN A 260 18.18 22.50 -14.79
N CYS A 261 17.17 22.33 -15.64
CA CYS A 261 17.19 21.44 -16.81
C CYS A 261 16.74 22.13 -18.12
N SER A 262 16.90 23.45 -18.24
CA SER A 262 16.33 24.24 -19.34
C SER A 262 16.86 23.82 -20.72
N SER A 263 18.14 23.45 -20.85
CA SER A 263 18.70 22.99 -22.12
C SER A 263 18.19 21.62 -22.51
N GLN A 264 18.14 20.66 -21.57
CA GLN A 264 17.67 19.30 -21.84
C GLN A 264 16.16 19.27 -22.10
N TYR A 265 15.40 20.21 -21.52
CA TYR A 265 13.99 20.40 -21.84
C TYR A 265 13.79 20.80 -23.30
N GLU A 266 14.56 21.77 -23.81
CA GLU A 266 14.40 22.24 -25.19
C GLU A 266 14.76 21.17 -26.22
N GLU A 267 15.83 20.40 -25.95
CA GLU A 267 16.20 19.23 -26.77
C GLU A 267 15.09 18.17 -26.78
N TYR A 268 14.53 17.84 -25.61
CA TYR A 268 13.45 16.88 -25.48
C TYR A 268 12.15 17.37 -26.16
N ARG A 269 11.87 18.67 -26.07
CA ARG A 269 10.73 19.33 -26.71
C ARG A 269 10.81 19.24 -28.23
N MET A 270 11.97 19.57 -28.81
CA MET A 270 12.19 19.43 -30.26
C MET A 270 12.06 17.98 -30.71
N ALA A 271 12.61 17.02 -29.96
CA ALA A 271 12.46 15.60 -30.26
C ALA A 271 11.00 15.14 -30.21
N CYS A 272 10.21 15.61 -29.24
CA CYS A 272 8.79 15.32 -29.14
C CYS A 272 7.95 15.99 -30.24
N HIS A 273 8.30 17.21 -30.64
CA HIS A 273 7.66 17.91 -31.75
C HIS A 273 7.87 17.17 -33.09
N ASN A 274 9.06 16.59 -33.32
CA ASN A 274 9.33 15.77 -34.50
C ASN A 274 8.50 14.48 -34.53
N LEU A 275 8.19 13.90 -33.37
CA LEU A 275 7.34 12.71 -33.23
C LEU A 275 5.84 13.04 -33.29
N LEU A 276 5.44 14.19 -32.74
CA LEU A 276 4.05 14.62 -32.60
C LEU A 276 3.87 16.11 -33.01
N PRO A 277 3.91 16.42 -34.31
CA PRO A 277 3.90 17.81 -34.81
C PRO A 277 2.68 18.64 -34.41
N PHE A 278 1.56 17.98 -34.10
CA PHE A 278 0.28 18.63 -33.81
C PHE A 278 -0.03 18.79 -32.31
N THR A 279 0.87 18.38 -31.40
CA THR A 279 0.60 18.46 -29.96
C THR A 279 0.97 19.85 -29.42
N SER A 280 -0.02 20.57 -28.88
CA SER A 280 0.15 21.94 -28.38
C SER A 280 1.21 22.07 -27.27
N ALA A 281 1.44 21.03 -26.48
CA ALA A 281 2.43 21.01 -25.41
C ALA A 281 3.89 21.08 -25.91
N PHE A 282 4.16 20.80 -27.19
CA PHE A 282 5.52 20.77 -27.77
C PHE A 282 5.73 21.81 -28.88
N LEU A 283 4.75 22.67 -29.14
CA LEU A 283 4.88 23.72 -30.17
C LEU A 283 5.90 24.79 -29.75
N PRO A 284 6.74 25.29 -30.67
CA PRO A 284 7.56 26.48 -30.46
C PRO A 284 6.74 27.62 -29.85
N ALA A 285 7.31 28.33 -28.87
CA ALA A 285 6.71 29.60 -28.47
C ALA A 285 6.66 30.48 -29.73
N VAL A 286 5.45 30.83 -30.14
CA VAL A 286 5.21 31.66 -31.32
C VAL A 286 5.80 33.04 -31.01
N ASN A 287 7.04 33.26 -31.43
CA ASN A 287 7.53 34.59 -31.68
C ASN A 287 7.07 34.94 -33.10
N GLU A 288 6.30 36.02 -33.21
CA GLU A 288 5.76 36.52 -34.47
C GLU A 288 6.87 36.83 -35.50
N VAL A 289 6.49 36.75 -36.79
CA VAL A 289 7.14 37.32 -37.99
C VAL A 289 8.35 36.48 -38.49
N ASP A 290 8.36 35.79 -39.64
CA ASP A 290 7.85 36.09 -41.00
C ASP A 290 7.53 34.80 -41.79
N SER A 291 6.50 34.85 -42.64
CA SER A 291 6.29 33.95 -43.80
C SER A 291 6.80 34.62 -45.09
N PRO A 292 7.03 33.90 -46.20
CA PRO A 292 5.91 33.66 -47.13
C PRO A 292 5.90 32.31 -47.88
N ASN A 293 4.67 31.87 -48.18
CA ASN A 293 4.22 31.07 -49.34
C ASN A 293 4.58 29.58 -49.43
N VAL A 294 3.60 28.71 -49.13
CA VAL A 294 2.88 27.98 -50.19
C VAL A 294 1.39 28.00 -49.87
N ALA A 295 0.63 28.48 -50.83
CA ALA A 295 -0.79 28.77 -50.76
C ALA A 295 -1.64 27.57 -51.26
N LEU A 296 -2.91 27.52 -50.79
CA LEU A 296 -4.11 27.04 -51.50
C LEU A 296 -4.20 25.49 -51.69
N ASN A 297 -5.26 24.74 -51.40
CA ASN A 297 -6.71 24.94 -51.19
C ASN A 297 -7.23 23.69 -50.44
N HIS A 298 -8.25 23.73 -49.57
CA HIS A 298 -9.63 23.92 -50.00
C HIS A 298 -10.50 24.46 -48.86
N THR A 299 -11.18 25.55 -49.18
CA THR A 299 -12.31 26.13 -48.48
C THR A 299 -13.48 25.16 -48.40
N ALA A 300 -14.10 25.10 -47.22
CA ALA A 300 -15.56 25.05 -47.06
C ALA A 300 -15.91 25.68 -45.71
N ASN A 301 -16.24 26.97 -45.77
CA ASN A 301 -17.01 27.71 -44.77
C ASN A 301 -18.34 26.99 -44.51
N TYR A 302 -18.80 26.94 -43.26
CA TYR A 302 -20.00 27.64 -42.80
C TYR A 302 -20.29 27.30 -41.33
N ASP A 303 -19.99 28.25 -40.44
CA ASP A 303 -20.72 28.45 -39.19
C ASP A 303 -22.15 28.86 -39.53
N VAL A 304 -23.16 28.04 -39.19
CA VAL A 304 -24.50 28.50 -38.78
C VAL A 304 -25.11 27.42 -37.88
N LEU A 305 -25.38 27.78 -36.63
CA LEU A 305 -26.63 27.54 -35.86
C LEU A 305 -26.31 27.48 -34.37
N ALA A 306 -26.14 28.66 -33.78
CA ALA A 306 -26.55 28.89 -32.40
C ALA A 306 -27.96 29.49 -32.40
N ASN A 307 -28.79 28.96 -31.50
CA ASN A 307 -30.07 29.46 -31.00
C ASN A 307 -31.33 29.26 -31.86
N GLU A 308 -32.20 28.35 -31.41
CA GLU A 308 -33.55 28.69 -30.92
C GLU A 308 -34.17 27.50 -30.14
N ILE A 309 -34.70 27.83 -28.93
CA ILE A 309 -35.52 27.08 -27.94
C ILE A 309 -34.81 26.05 -27.04
#